data_AF-A0A7I8CJQ5-F1
#
_entry.id   AF-A0A7I8CJQ5-F1
#
_cell.length_a   1.000
_cell.length_b   1.000
_cell.length_c   1.000
_cell.angle_alpha   90.00
_cell.angle_beta   90.00
_cell.angle_gamma   90.00
#
_symmetry.space_group_name_H-M   'P 1'
#
loop_
_entity.id
_entity.type
_entity.pdbx_description
1 polymer ?
#
loop_
_entity_poly.entity_id
_entity_poly.type
_entity_poly.pdbx_seq_one_letter_code
_entity_poly.pdbx_strand_id
1 'polypeptide(L)'
;MNEHDDPNLPTASDLPSDDRPDDPDRRRVLTGLAAAGLGLALAGCQSVEGASTGAPRSAADARLDAALHDQVKRIVVIYAENRSFANLYGNFPGVQYPLSAVTPERYVQLDRDGSTPLATLPKIWGGLVPQAQEIDGKRYVIAERDIAGLRNQPFHLTDAHGAPLPNSVITRDLVHRFYQNQMQINAGRNNQFAAWGDSGGLVMGITAVPANR
;
A
#
# COMPACT_ATOMS: atom_id res chain seq x y z
N MET A 1 -1.99 31.14 -11.11
CA MET A 1 -3.42 31.47 -11.27
C MET A 1 -4.10 30.24 -11.84
N ASN A 2 -5.23 29.87 -11.24
CA ASN A 2 -6.15 28.76 -11.54
C ASN A 2 -5.98 27.54 -10.62
N GLU A 3 -6.41 27.75 -9.37
CA GLU A 3 -7.15 26.77 -8.60
C GLU A 3 -8.50 26.54 -9.29
N HIS A 4 -8.85 25.28 -9.54
CA HIS A 4 -10.23 24.88 -9.78
C HIS A 4 -10.53 23.73 -8.81
N ASP A 5 -11.21 24.09 -7.71
CA ASP A 5 -11.85 23.13 -6.83
C ASP A 5 -13.07 22.52 -7.54
N ASP A 6 -13.14 21.19 -7.54
CA ASP A 6 -14.25 20.40 -8.09
C ASP A 6 -15.45 20.48 -7.11
N PRO A 7 -16.62 20.97 -7.55
CA PRO A 7 -17.78 21.21 -6.68
C PRO A 7 -18.52 19.94 -6.22
N ASN A 8 -18.04 18.74 -6.55
CA ASN A 8 -18.72 17.47 -6.23
C ASN A 8 -18.07 16.64 -5.12
N LEU A 9 -17.14 17.22 -4.34
CA LEU A 9 -16.63 16.57 -3.13
C LEU A 9 -17.69 16.65 -2.01
N PRO A 10 -18.14 15.52 -1.42
CA PRO A 10 -19.04 15.56 -0.28
C PRO A 10 -18.35 16.25 0.91
N THR A 11 -19.06 17.20 1.52
CA THR A 11 -18.58 17.88 2.74
C THR A 11 -18.68 16.92 3.93
N ALA A 12 -17.87 17.16 4.97
CA ALA A 12 -17.83 16.36 6.21
C ALA A 12 -19.18 16.27 6.97
N SER A 13 -20.23 16.92 6.47
CA SER A 13 -21.59 17.00 6.99
C SER A 13 -22.46 15.78 6.62
N ASP A 14 -22.07 14.97 5.63
CA ASP A 14 -22.94 13.95 5.01
C ASP A 14 -22.67 12.50 5.45
N LEU A 15 -21.98 12.26 6.58
CA LEU A 15 -21.71 10.91 7.07
C LEU A 15 -22.75 10.45 8.13
N PRO A 16 -23.29 9.21 8.04
CA PRO A 16 -24.21 8.67 9.05
C PRO A 16 -23.53 8.56 10.41
N SER A 17 -24.29 8.86 11.47
CA SER A 17 -23.78 9.20 12.81
C SER A 17 -23.42 8.01 13.71
N ASP A 18 -23.38 6.78 13.21
CA ASP A 18 -23.48 5.58 14.07
C ASP A 18 -22.27 4.65 14.05
N ASP A 19 -21.08 5.18 13.76
CA ASP A 19 -19.83 4.41 13.86
C ASP A 19 -18.79 5.16 14.69
N ARG A 20 -19.17 5.50 15.94
CA ARG A 20 -18.26 6.06 16.94
C ARG A 20 -17.83 4.95 17.88
N PRO A 21 -16.52 4.70 18.07
CA PRO A 21 -16.05 3.80 19.13
C PRO A 21 -16.51 4.29 20.51
N ASP A 22 -16.92 3.35 21.38
CA ASP A 22 -17.49 3.56 22.72
C ASP A 22 -16.59 4.31 23.74
N ASP A 23 -15.41 4.78 23.34
CA ASP A 23 -14.43 5.41 24.23
C ASP A 23 -14.20 6.89 23.87
N PRO A 24 -14.79 7.83 24.63
CA PRO A 24 -14.64 9.27 24.39
C PRO A 24 -13.25 9.82 24.75
N ASP A 25 -12.37 9.06 25.42
CA ASP A 25 -11.07 9.57 25.86
C ASP A 25 -10.03 9.67 24.73
N ARG A 26 -10.19 8.91 23.64
CA ARG A 26 -9.31 9.02 22.46
C ARG A 26 -9.46 10.34 21.69
N ARG A 27 -10.53 11.09 21.93
CA ARG A 27 -10.86 12.31 21.18
C ARG A 27 -10.26 13.60 21.75
N ARG A 28 -9.66 13.55 22.95
CA ARG A 28 -9.03 14.74 23.57
C ARG A 28 -7.64 15.06 23.04
N VAL A 29 -7.03 14.19 22.23
CA VAL A 29 -5.65 14.36 21.76
C VAL A 29 -5.56 15.13 20.43
N LEU A 30 -6.66 15.32 19.68
CA LEU A 30 -6.62 15.88 18.31
C LEU A 30 -7.35 17.22 18.11
N THR A 31 -7.82 17.89 19.17
CA THR A 31 -8.57 19.17 19.08
C THR A 31 -7.78 20.38 19.61
N GLY A 32 -6.45 20.33 19.55
CA GLY A 32 -5.56 21.32 20.18
C GLY A 32 -4.85 22.31 19.25
N LEU A 33 -5.26 22.47 17.99
CA LEU A 33 -4.60 23.39 17.04
C LEU A 33 -5.61 24.32 16.37
N ALA A 34 -6.11 25.28 17.15
CA ALA A 34 -6.68 26.50 16.62
C ALA A 34 -6.14 27.67 17.46
N ALA A 35 -5.61 28.69 16.77
CA ALA A 35 -5.10 29.97 17.26
C ALA A 35 -3.62 30.04 17.65
N ALA A 36 -2.76 30.34 16.66
CA ALA A 36 -1.68 31.32 16.82
C ALA A 36 -1.25 31.85 15.44
N GLY A 37 -1.76 33.01 15.05
CA GLY A 37 -1.17 33.82 13.99
C GLY A 37 -0.45 35.01 14.60
N LEU A 38 0.77 35.33 14.12
CA LEU A 38 1.25 36.68 13.78
C LEU A 38 2.72 36.67 13.34
N GLY A 39 3.01 37.35 12.21
CA GLY A 39 4.24 38.14 12.03
C GLY A 39 5.42 37.51 11.28
N LEU A 40 5.47 37.66 9.93
CA LEU A 40 6.75 37.65 9.21
C LEU A 40 7.40 39.04 9.33
N ALA A 41 8.48 39.12 10.11
CA ALA A 41 9.47 40.20 10.00
C ALA A 41 10.78 39.59 9.46
N LEU A 42 11.21 40.07 8.29
CA LEU A 42 12.48 39.74 7.67
C LEU A 42 13.63 40.39 8.47
N ALA A 43 14.50 39.61 9.09
CA ALA A 43 15.83 40.05 9.50
C ALA A 43 16.79 38.89 9.77
N GLY A 44 17.91 38.86 9.04
CA GLY A 44 19.23 38.59 9.60
C GLY A 44 19.68 37.13 9.76
N CYS A 45 20.68 36.75 8.96
CA CYS A 45 21.46 35.53 9.09
C CYS A 45 21.90 35.23 10.53
N GLN A 46 21.50 34.08 11.07
CA GLN A 46 22.24 33.38 12.13
C GLN A 46 22.17 31.87 11.85
N SER A 47 23.31 31.23 12.08
CA SER A 47 23.61 29.80 11.97
C SER A 47 22.42 28.88 12.29
N VAL A 48 22.06 28.04 11.32
CA VAL A 48 21.23 26.84 11.53
C VAL A 48 22.03 25.80 12.32
N GLU A 49 22.24 26.04 13.61
CA GLU A 49 22.33 24.93 14.55
C GLU A 49 20.99 24.21 14.51
N GLY A 50 21.02 22.90 14.29
CA GLY A 50 19.85 22.05 14.07
C GLY A 50 18.88 22.09 15.25
N ALA A 51 17.99 23.08 15.26
CA ALA A 51 16.79 23.06 16.08
C ALA A 51 15.88 21.97 15.53
N SER A 52 15.77 20.87 16.26
CA SER A 52 14.76 19.85 16.03
C SER A 52 13.38 20.51 16.04
N THR A 53 12.75 20.64 14.88
CA THR A 53 11.42 21.23 14.66
C THR A 53 10.28 20.31 15.14
N GLY A 54 10.52 19.49 16.15
CA GLY A 54 9.48 18.67 16.78
C GLY A 54 8.67 19.48 17.76
N ALA A 55 7.34 19.33 17.73
CA ALA A 55 6.47 19.85 18.79
C ALA A 55 6.98 19.38 20.17
N PRO A 56 6.89 20.23 21.22
CA PRO A 56 7.34 19.83 22.55
C PRO A 56 6.54 18.61 23.03
N ARG A 57 7.25 17.56 23.45
CA ARG A 57 6.63 16.34 23.99
C ARG A 57 5.83 16.66 25.24
N SER A 58 4.63 16.10 25.34
CA SER A 58 3.74 16.29 26.47
C SER A 58 4.16 15.42 27.67
N ALA A 59 3.65 15.76 28.85
CA ALA A 59 3.80 14.90 30.03
C ALA A 59 3.11 13.53 29.86
N ALA A 60 2.14 13.41 28.95
CA ALA A 60 1.50 12.15 28.63
C ALA A 60 2.45 11.25 27.82
N ASP A 61 3.17 11.81 26.85
CA ASP A 61 4.17 11.08 26.06
C ASP A 61 5.27 10.51 26.96
N ALA A 62 5.76 11.30 27.92
CA ALA A 62 6.79 10.84 28.86
C ALA A 62 6.32 9.68 29.76
N ARG A 63 5.04 9.67 30.15
CA ARG A 63 4.44 8.56 30.92
C ARG A 63 4.30 7.31 30.06
N LEU A 64 3.91 7.47 28.80
CA LEU A 64 3.82 6.37 27.84
C LEU A 64 5.20 5.73 27.61
N ASP A 65 6.24 6.55 27.42
CA ASP A 65 7.62 6.07 27.24
C ASP A 65 8.11 5.30 28.47
N ALA A 66 7.85 5.81 29.69
CA ALA A 66 8.21 5.12 30.92
C ALA A 66 7.51 3.76 31.06
N ALA A 67 6.21 3.69 30.74
CA ALA A 67 5.46 2.44 30.74
C ALA A 67 5.97 1.47 29.65
N LEU A 68 6.27 1.96 28.45
CA LEU A 68 6.82 1.14 27.37
C LEU A 68 8.16 0.52 27.78
N HIS A 69 9.05 1.32 28.37
CA HIS A 69 10.35 0.85 28.88
C HIS A 69 10.20 -0.16 30.03
N ASP A 70 9.21 0.03 30.90
CA ASP A 70 8.94 -0.91 32.00
C ASP A 70 8.30 -2.23 31.52
N GLN A 71 7.48 -2.21 30.48
CA GLN A 71 6.71 -3.39 30.06
C GLN A 71 7.37 -4.16 28.91
N VAL A 72 8.04 -3.48 27.97
CA VAL A 72 8.67 -4.11 26.80
C VAL A 72 10.15 -4.34 27.07
N LYS A 73 10.50 -5.60 27.39
CA LYS A 73 11.90 -5.98 27.70
C LYS A 73 12.70 -6.42 26.47
N ARG A 74 12.03 -6.81 25.40
CA ARG A 74 12.66 -7.35 24.18
C ARG A 74 11.86 -6.96 22.96
N ILE A 75 12.56 -6.39 21.98
CA ILE A 75 12.02 -6.10 20.65
C ILE A 75 12.69 -7.06 19.69
N VAL A 76 11.88 -7.88 19.00
CA VAL A 76 12.35 -8.75 17.93
C VAL A 76 11.86 -8.14 16.62
N VAL A 77 12.79 -7.79 15.74
CA VAL A 77 12.48 -7.26 14.41
C VAL A 77 12.64 -8.38 13.40
N ILE A 78 11.53 -8.78 12.78
CA ILE A 78 11.52 -9.74 11.68
C ILE A 78 11.44 -8.95 10.37
N TYR A 79 12.51 -8.99 9.58
CA TYR A 79 12.56 -8.33 8.28
C TYR A 79 12.09 -9.30 7.18
N ALA A 80 10.81 -9.21 6.83
CA ALA A 80 10.25 -9.94 5.70
C ALA A 80 10.48 -9.16 4.40
N GLU A 81 10.64 -9.88 3.28
CA GLU A 81 10.98 -9.28 1.99
C GLU A 81 9.87 -9.38 0.94
N ASN A 82 9.95 -8.49 -0.03
CA ASN A 82 9.38 -8.57 -1.39
C ASN A 82 7.86 -8.80 -1.50
N ARG A 83 7.08 -8.29 -0.54
CA ARG A 83 5.60 -8.30 -0.59
C ARG A 83 5.05 -6.93 -0.24
N SER A 84 4.22 -6.36 -1.13
CA SER A 84 3.53 -5.09 -0.85
C SER A 84 2.38 -5.31 0.14
N PHE A 85 1.97 -4.23 0.83
CA PHE A 85 0.79 -4.27 1.69
C PHE A 85 -0.47 -4.70 0.93
N ALA A 86 -0.69 -4.14 -0.27
CA ALA A 86 -1.86 -4.48 -1.10
C ALA A 86 -1.89 -5.96 -1.50
N ASN A 87 -0.73 -6.58 -1.74
CA ASN A 87 -0.65 -8.00 -2.07
C ASN A 87 -1.11 -8.90 -0.90
N LEU A 88 -0.69 -8.61 0.33
CA LEU A 88 -0.97 -9.44 1.51
C LEU A 88 -2.25 -9.07 2.26
N TYR A 89 -2.54 -7.77 2.35
CA TYR A 89 -3.51 -7.19 3.27
C TYR A 89 -4.48 -6.22 2.60
N GLY A 90 -4.57 -6.21 1.27
CA GLY A 90 -5.40 -5.27 0.52
C GLY A 90 -6.87 -5.23 0.95
N ASN A 91 -7.41 -6.31 1.52
CA ASN A 91 -8.78 -6.41 2.02
C ASN A 91 -8.85 -6.72 3.53
N PHE A 92 -7.77 -6.48 4.28
CA PHE A 92 -7.77 -6.76 5.71
C PHE A 92 -8.81 -5.88 6.44
N PRO A 93 -9.53 -6.39 7.45
CA PRO A 93 -10.53 -5.59 8.18
C PRO A 93 -9.94 -4.29 8.74
N GLY A 94 -10.62 -3.16 8.49
CA GLY A 94 -10.20 -1.84 8.97
C GLY A 94 -9.19 -1.10 8.08
N VAL A 95 -8.82 -1.64 6.91
CA VAL A 95 -8.07 -0.86 5.92
C VAL A 95 -8.91 0.31 5.40
N GLN A 96 -8.31 1.50 5.35
CA GLN A 96 -9.01 2.73 4.93
C GLN A 96 -9.52 2.66 3.48
N TYR A 97 -8.76 1.99 2.60
CA TYR A 97 -9.08 1.82 1.18
C TYR A 97 -8.94 0.35 0.79
N PRO A 98 -9.97 -0.48 1.02
CA PRO A 98 -9.90 -1.89 0.69
C PRO A 98 -9.84 -2.10 -0.82
N LEU A 99 -9.01 -3.04 -1.26
CA LEU A 99 -8.82 -3.37 -2.67
C LEU A 99 -10.13 -3.77 -3.36
N SER A 100 -11.05 -4.39 -2.63
CA SER A 100 -12.39 -4.76 -3.09
C SER A 100 -13.29 -3.57 -3.42
N ALA A 101 -12.97 -2.37 -2.93
CA ALA A 101 -13.73 -1.14 -3.19
C ALA A 101 -13.02 -0.20 -4.17
N VAL A 102 -11.84 -0.58 -4.69
CA VAL A 102 -11.07 0.25 -5.61
C VAL A 102 -11.74 0.28 -6.98
N THR A 103 -11.95 1.48 -7.53
CA THR A 103 -12.54 1.67 -8.85
C THR A 103 -11.53 1.36 -9.96
N PRO A 104 -11.97 1.02 -11.19
CA PRO A 104 -11.09 0.68 -12.30
C PRO A 104 -10.00 1.72 -12.60
N GLU A 105 -10.32 3.00 -12.47
CA GLU A 105 -9.41 4.11 -12.76
C GLU A 105 -8.17 4.10 -11.86
N ARG A 106 -8.23 3.42 -10.72
CA ARG A 106 -7.17 3.34 -9.71
C ARG A 106 -6.30 2.09 -9.82
N TYR A 107 -6.70 1.09 -10.61
CA TYR A 107 -5.91 -0.14 -10.78
C TYR A 107 -5.50 -0.42 -12.23
N VAL A 108 -6.15 0.19 -13.22
CA VAL A 108 -5.82 0.02 -14.64
C VAL A 108 -4.38 0.40 -14.88
N GLN A 109 -3.62 -0.51 -15.48
CA GLN A 109 -2.23 -0.31 -15.88
C GLN A 109 -2.18 0.27 -17.30
N LEU A 110 -1.22 1.18 -17.51
CA LEU A 110 -0.91 1.82 -18.78
C LEU A 110 0.38 1.25 -19.36
N ASP A 111 0.55 1.38 -20.67
CA ASP A 111 1.81 1.16 -21.35
C ASP A 111 2.84 2.25 -21.00
N ARG A 112 4.07 2.10 -21.47
CA ARG A 112 5.21 2.99 -21.20
C ARG A 112 5.01 4.42 -21.69
N ASP A 113 4.10 4.64 -22.64
CA ASP A 113 3.72 5.98 -23.10
C ASP A 113 2.96 6.80 -22.02
N GLY A 114 2.53 6.16 -20.93
CA GLY A 114 1.85 6.81 -19.81
C GLY A 114 0.40 7.22 -20.11
N SER A 115 -0.18 6.76 -21.22
CA SER A 115 -1.54 7.15 -21.63
C SER A 115 -2.38 5.98 -22.18
N THR A 116 -1.78 4.99 -22.82
CA THR A 116 -2.51 3.87 -23.42
C THR A 116 -2.81 2.79 -22.37
N PRO A 117 -4.09 2.50 -22.07
CA PRO A 117 -4.43 1.39 -21.18
C PRO A 117 -4.04 0.04 -21.79
N LEU A 118 -3.43 -0.83 -20.98
CA LEU A 118 -3.15 -2.20 -21.43
C LEU A 118 -4.48 -2.94 -21.66
N ALA A 119 -4.66 -3.51 -22.85
CA ALA A 119 -5.86 -4.30 -23.16
C ALA A 119 -5.97 -5.56 -22.28
N THR A 120 -4.83 -6.19 -22.00
CA THR A 120 -4.65 -7.28 -21.03
C THR A 120 -3.30 -7.11 -20.35
N LEU A 121 -3.12 -7.68 -19.16
CA LEU A 121 -1.81 -7.67 -18.52
C LEU A 121 -0.81 -8.53 -19.33
N PRO A 122 0.48 -8.15 -19.37
CA PRO A 122 1.49 -8.97 -19.99
C PRO A 122 1.56 -10.35 -19.32
N LYS A 123 2.01 -11.35 -20.06
CA LYS A 123 2.28 -12.68 -19.49
C LYS A 123 3.22 -12.56 -18.30
N ILE A 124 3.08 -13.48 -17.35
CA ILE A 124 4.06 -13.65 -16.28
C ILE A 124 5.27 -14.34 -16.89
N TRP A 125 6.21 -13.54 -17.41
CA TRP A 125 7.39 -14.05 -18.11
C TRP A 125 8.20 -14.98 -17.21
N GLY A 126 8.56 -16.15 -17.74
CA GLY A 126 9.27 -17.19 -16.97
C GLY A 126 8.38 -18.01 -16.01
N GLY A 127 7.10 -17.68 -15.87
CA GLY A 127 6.14 -18.40 -15.02
C GLY A 127 6.01 -17.84 -13.61
N LEU A 128 4.88 -18.18 -12.96
CA LEU A 128 4.56 -17.77 -11.59
C LEU A 128 5.39 -18.55 -10.57
N VAL A 129 5.51 -19.87 -10.78
CA VAL A 129 6.29 -20.78 -9.95
C VAL A 129 7.29 -21.49 -10.87
N PRO A 130 8.41 -20.81 -11.21
CA PRO A 130 9.35 -21.29 -12.23
C PRO A 130 10.13 -22.53 -11.78
N GLN A 131 10.35 -22.69 -10.48
CA GLN A 131 11.04 -23.82 -9.88
C GLN A 131 10.04 -24.72 -9.16
N ALA A 132 10.09 -26.01 -9.46
CA ALA A 132 9.20 -26.99 -8.85
C ALA A 132 9.45 -27.07 -7.33
N GLN A 133 8.37 -27.06 -6.55
CA GLN A 133 8.40 -27.10 -5.09
C GLN A 133 7.40 -28.14 -4.56
N GLU A 134 7.77 -28.85 -3.51
CA GLU A 134 6.87 -29.77 -2.79
C GLU A 134 6.51 -29.12 -1.45
N ILE A 135 5.24 -28.77 -1.25
CA ILE A 135 4.71 -28.17 -0.02
C ILE A 135 3.55 -29.04 0.44
N ASP A 136 3.61 -29.54 1.67
CA ASP A 136 2.57 -30.38 2.28
C ASP A 136 2.14 -31.58 1.40
N GLY A 137 3.10 -32.20 0.70
CA GLY A 137 2.85 -33.34 -0.19
C GLY A 137 2.25 -33.00 -1.55
N LYS A 138 2.17 -31.70 -1.89
CA LYS A 138 1.71 -31.21 -3.19
C LYS A 138 2.83 -30.53 -3.96
N ARG A 139 2.94 -30.90 -5.23
CA ARG A 139 3.88 -30.29 -6.19
C ARG A 139 3.32 -29.02 -6.81
N TYR A 140 4.10 -27.95 -6.76
CA TYR A 140 3.80 -26.67 -7.40
C TYR A 140 4.83 -26.38 -8.49
N VAL A 141 4.35 -26.22 -9.72
CA VAL A 141 5.09 -25.67 -10.86
C VAL A 141 4.07 -25.02 -11.78
N ILE A 142 4.25 -23.73 -12.06
CA ILE A 142 3.29 -22.93 -12.84
C ILE A 142 4.09 -22.11 -13.82
N ALA A 143 4.20 -22.63 -15.04
CA ALA A 143 4.97 -22.03 -16.12
C ALA A 143 4.18 -20.91 -16.81
N GLU A 144 4.87 -20.11 -17.61
CA GLU A 144 4.26 -19.00 -18.36
C GLU A 144 3.05 -19.44 -19.20
N ARG A 145 3.13 -20.62 -19.83
CA ARG A 145 2.04 -21.17 -20.67
C ARG A 145 0.78 -21.55 -19.89
N ASP A 146 0.90 -21.72 -18.58
CA ASP A 146 -0.20 -22.15 -17.71
C ASP A 146 -1.06 -20.93 -17.29
N ILE A 147 -0.63 -19.71 -17.63
CA ILE A 147 -1.29 -18.45 -17.25
C ILE A 147 -1.52 -17.61 -18.51
N ALA A 148 -2.79 -17.36 -18.82
CA ALA A 148 -3.18 -16.57 -19.99
C ALA A 148 -4.40 -15.69 -19.70
N GLY A 149 -4.62 -14.68 -20.54
CA GLY A 149 -5.85 -13.87 -20.51
C GLY A 149 -6.03 -13.03 -19.25
N LEU A 150 -4.94 -12.63 -18.59
CA LEU A 150 -5.00 -11.78 -17.40
C LEU A 150 -5.62 -10.44 -17.75
N ARG A 151 -6.79 -10.15 -17.17
CA ARG A 151 -7.47 -8.85 -17.30
C ARG A 151 -6.62 -7.76 -16.65
N ASN A 152 -6.70 -6.53 -17.16
CA ASN A 152 -6.00 -5.37 -16.60
C ASN A 152 -6.62 -4.89 -15.27
N GLN A 153 -6.50 -5.74 -14.25
CA GLN A 153 -7.01 -5.56 -12.90
C GLN A 153 -6.25 -6.46 -11.92
N PRO A 154 -6.32 -6.20 -10.61
CA PRO A 154 -5.81 -7.12 -9.61
C PRO A 154 -6.46 -8.51 -9.72
N PHE A 155 -5.69 -9.56 -9.48
CA PHE A 155 -6.19 -10.94 -9.55
C PHE A 155 -5.57 -11.83 -8.47
N HIS A 156 -6.32 -12.81 -8.00
CA HIS A 156 -5.83 -13.75 -7.01
C HIS A 156 -4.80 -14.70 -7.63
N LEU A 157 -3.69 -14.90 -6.91
CA LEU A 157 -2.75 -15.96 -7.24
C LEU A 157 -3.36 -17.30 -6.86
N THR A 158 -3.54 -18.17 -7.85
CA THR A 158 -4.09 -19.52 -7.69
C THR A 158 -3.12 -20.56 -8.24
N ASP A 159 -3.28 -21.79 -7.78
CA ASP A 159 -2.65 -22.95 -8.41
C ASP A 159 -3.37 -23.36 -9.72
N ALA A 160 -2.87 -24.42 -10.36
CA ALA A 160 -3.42 -24.96 -11.60
C ALA A 160 -4.88 -25.48 -11.48
N HIS A 161 -5.39 -25.66 -10.27
CA HIS A 161 -6.77 -26.08 -9.99
C HIS A 161 -7.65 -24.92 -9.53
N GLY A 162 -7.13 -23.68 -9.52
CA GLY A 162 -7.87 -22.49 -9.11
C GLY A 162 -7.94 -22.28 -7.60
N ALA A 163 -7.27 -23.09 -6.78
CA ALA A 163 -7.20 -22.86 -5.34
C ALA A 163 -6.19 -21.76 -5.01
N PRO A 164 -6.38 -20.95 -3.95
CA PRO A 164 -5.42 -19.92 -3.57
C PRO A 164 -4.01 -20.48 -3.40
N LEU A 165 -3.02 -19.79 -3.96
CA LEU A 165 -1.63 -20.18 -3.84
C LEU A 165 -1.16 -19.95 -2.38
N PRO A 166 -0.62 -20.96 -1.69
CA PRO A 166 -0.12 -20.78 -0.33
C PRO A 166 1.03 -19.77 -0.27
N ASN A 167 1.11 -18.99 0.81
CA ASN A 167 2.21 -18.03 1.02
C ASN A 167 3.59 -18.70 1.19
N SER A 168 3.62 -20.02 1.47
CA SER A 168 4.83 -20.83 1.52
C SER A 168 5.37 -21.22 0.15
N VAL A 169 4.57 -21.11 -0.92
CA VAL A 169 5.05 -21.34 -2.29
C VAL A 169 5.82 -20.11 -2.76
N ILE A 170 7.09 -20.32 -3.09
CA ILE A 170 7.94 -19.27 -3.62
C ILE A 170 7.53 -19.01 -5.07
N THR A 171 7.05 -17.79 -5.33
CA THR A 171 6.79 -17.29 -6.68
C THR A 171 8.09 -16.73 -7.27
N ARG A 172 8.13 -16.46 -8.58
CA ARG A 172 9.19 -15.60 -9.10
C ARG A 172 9.18 -14.23 -8.40
N ASP A 173 10.34 -13.59 -8.36
CA ASP A 173 10.49 -12.26 -7.79
C ASP A 173 9.97 -11.17 -8.73
N LEU A 174 9.59 -10.06 -8.10
CA LEU A 174 9.34 -8.78 -8.75
C LEU A 174 10.66 -8.00 -8.84
N VAL A 175 10.75 -7.09 -9.79
CA VAL A 175 11.88 -6.16 -9.85
C VAL A 175 11.72 -5.04 -8.82
N HIS A 176 12.76 -4.84 -8.01
CA HIS A 176 12.82 -3.79 -6.98
C HIS A 176 13.94 -2.78 -7.27
N ARG A 177 13.92 -2.21 -8.48
CA ARG A 177 14.92 -1.22 -8.90
C ARG A 177 14.43 0.20 -8.65
N PHE A 178 15.28 1.02 -8.05
CA PHE A 178 14.94 2.37 -7.59
C PHE A 178 14.28 3.24 -8.67
N TYR A 179 14.92 3.40 -9.84
CA TYR A 179 14.39 4.25 -10.90
C TYR A 179 13.16 3.65 -11.60
N GLN A 180 13.11 2.33 -11.76
CA GLN A 180 11.94 1.64 -12.30
C GLN A 180 10.74 1.84 -11.39
N ASN A 181 10.92 1.77 -10.07
CA ASN A 181 9.83 1.99 -9.14
C ASN A 181 9.24 3.41 -9.26
N GLN A 182 10.07 4.43 -9.49
CA GLN A 182 9.58 5.77 -9.80
C GLN A 182 8.73 5.82 -11.08
N MET A 183 9.17 5.12 -12.14
CA MET A 183 8.40 5.00 -13.39
C MET A 183 7.09 4.24 -13.18
N GLN A 184 7.09 3.17 -12.37
CA GLN A 184 5.89 2.39 -12.02
C GLN A 184 4.86 3.25 -11.25
N ILE A 185 5.34 4.04 -10.29
CA ILE A 185 4.54 4.98 -9.49
C ILE A 185 3.94 6.08 -10.38
N ASN A 186 4.64 6.48 -11.43
CA ASN A 186 4.15 7.43 -12.44
C ASN A 186 3.53 8.70 -11.81
N ALA A 187 4.35 9.46 -11.07
CA ALA A 187 3.92 10.67 -10.35
C ALA A 187 2.73 10.46 -9.38
N GLY A 188 2.66 9.28 -8.74
CA GLY A 188 1.64 8.94 -7.75
C GLY A 188 0.38 8.28 -8.34
N ARG A 189 0.28 8.16 -9.67
CA ARG A 189 -0.85 7.50 -10.34
C ARG A 189 -0.87 5.99 -10.16
N ASN A 190 0.29 5.37 -9.84
CA ASN A 190 0.44 3.94 -9.56
C ASN A 190 -0.06 3.01 -10.69
N ASN A 191 0.14 3.43 -11.94
CA ASN A 191 -0.50 2.80 -13.09
C ASN A 191 0.47 2.35 -14.19
N GLN A 192 1.77 2.19 -13.91
CA GLN A 192 2.72 1.63 -14.91
C GLN A 192 3.58 0.50 -14.33
N PHE A 193 3.10 -0.19 -13.31
CA PHE A 193 3.80 -1.32 -12.68
C PHE A 193 4.05 -2.44 -13.69
N ALA A 194 3.02 -2.82 -14.47
CA ALA A 194 3.13 -3.88 -15.47
C ALA A 194 4.03 -3.50 -16.67
N ALA A 195 4.18 -2.21 -16.97
CA ALA A 195 4.96 -1.72 -18.11
C ALA A 195 6.47 -1.59 -17.81
N TRP A 196 6.82 -1.26 -16.56
CA TRP A 196 8.20 -1.05 -16.11
C TRP A 196 8.75 -2.19 -15.24
N GLY A 197 7.95 -3.24 -15.01
CA GLY A 197 8.37 -4.49 -14.38
C GLY A 197 8.90 -5.52 -15.37
N ASP A 198 9.63 -6.53 -14.87
CA ASP A 198 10.10 -7.69 -15.65
C ASP A 198 9.31 -8.98 -15.35
N SER A 199 8.26 -8.86 -14.53
CA SER A 199 7.37 -9.94 -14.08
C SER A 199 6.02 -9.94 -14.78
N GLY A 200 5.83 -9.04 -15.75
CA GLY A 200 4.56 -8.83 -16.45
C GLY A 200 3.39 -8.62 -15.49
N GLY A 201 2.29 -9.33 -15.71
CA GLY A 201 1.07 -9.22 -14.90
C GLY A 201 1.21 -9.61 -13.43
N LEU A 202 2.28 -10.31 -13.01
CA LEU A 202 2.43 -10.76 -11.61
C LEU A 202 2.38 -9.62 -10.59
N VAL A 203 2.81 -8.41 -10.99
CA VAL A 203 2.78 -7.24 -10.11
C VAL A 203 1.37 -6.84 -9.66
N MET A 204 0.34 -7.30 -10.40
CA MET A 204 -1.07 -7.14 -10.06
C MET A 204 -1.66 -8.35 -9.30
N GLY A 205 -0.85 -9.37 -9.02
CA GLY A 205 -1.25 -10.56 -8.28
C GLY A 205 -1.41 -10.28 -6.78
N ILE A 206 -2.46 -10.83 -6.18
CA ILE A 206 -2.74 -10.70 -4.74
C ILE A 206 -2.91 -12.07 -4.06
N THR A 207 -2.49 -12.14 -2.80
CA THR A 207 -2.73 -13.28 -1.90
C THR A 207 -3.76 -12.93 -0.81
N ALA A 208 -4.06 -11.64 -0.63
CA ALA A 208 -5.09 -11.15 0.27
C ALA A 208 -6.42 -11.88 0.03
N VAL A 209 -6.99 -12.42 1.11
CA VAL A 209 -8.27 -13.14 1.10
C VAL A 209 -9.40 -12.14 0.80
N PRO A 210 -10.45 -12.51 0.04
CA PRO A 210 -11.63 -11.67 -0.13
C PRO A 210 -12.25 -11.28 1.22
N ALA A 211 -12.81 -10.07 1.31
CA ALA A 211 -13.37 -9.52 2.55
C ALA A 211 -14.55 -10.33 3.14
N ASN A 212 -15.16 -11.25 2.37
CA ASN A 212 -16.33 -12.01 2.80
C ASN A 212 -16.04 -13.52 2.82
N ARG A 213 -15.86 -14.06 4.04
CA ARG A 213 -16.31 -15.39 4.42
C ARG A 213 -17.20 -15.26 5.65
#